data_AF-A0A9E0J7T4-F1
#
_entry.id   AF-A0A9E0J7T4-F1
#
_cell.length_a   1.000
_cell.length_b   1.000
_cell.length_c   1.000
_cell.angle_alpha   90.00
_cell.angle_beta   90.00
_cell.angle_gamma   90.00
#
_symmetry.space_group_name_H-M   'P 1'
#
loop_
_entity.id
_entity.type
_entity.pdbx_description
1 polymer ?
#
loop_
_entity_poly.entity_id
_entity_poly.type
_entity_poly.pdbx_seq_one_letter_code
_entity_poly.pdbx_strand_id
1 'polypeptide(L)'
;MKRAAFAVLAVLSLAACGRKAEGPPPPPPIGGPPPAPPKPLPLPASYIGRWAASAELCATGAWVFEADKVSTAGEVGCQFGSVSPTPTGYVINASCTAQAPPQAKTFTLTMLRGTPPAMTVAGGPWSAPVTLHLCAG
;
A
#
# COMPACT_ATOMS: atom_id res chain seq x y z
N MET A 1 33.80 -57.71 12.51
CA MET A 1 33.05 -58.32 11.38
C MET A 1 33.03 -57.28 10.26
N LYS A 2 33.94 -57.43 9.26
CA LYS A 2 33.67 -57.65 7.82
C LYS A 2 32.91 -56.48 7.16
N ARG A 3 33.63 -55.52 6.55
CA ARG A 3 33.98 -55.41 5.10
C ARG A 3 32.76 -55.13 4.20
N ALA A 4 32.76 -54.01 3.48
CA ALA A 4 32.99 -54.01 2.02
C ALA A 4 32.79 -52.61 1.42
N ALA A 5 33.81 -52.16 0.68
CA ALA A 5 33.72 -51.10 -0.31
C ALA A 5 33.16 -51.66 -1.63
N PHE A 6 32.33 -50.87 -2.31
CA PHE A 6 31.97 -50.99 -3.73
C PHE A 6 31.65 -49.55 -4.19
N ALA A 7 32.50 -48.84 -4.92
CA ALA A 7 32.95 -49.00 -6.30
C ALA A 7 31.84 -48.80 -7.36
N VAL A 8 31.93 -47.63 -8.02
CA VAL A 8 31.69 -47.36 -9.45
C VAL A 8 30.30 -47.63 -10.05
N LEU A 9 29.63 -46.57 -10.53
CA LEU A 9 29.07 -46.58 -11.89
C LEU A 9 28.81 -45.14 -12.39
N ALA A 10 29.68 -44.68 -13.29
CA ALA A 10 29.34 -43.64 -14.25
C ALA A 10 28.48 -44.28 -15.35
N VAL A 11 27.30 -43.74 -15.63
CA VAL A 11 26.56 -44.02 -16.87
C VAL A 11 26.01 -42.72 -17.41
N LEU A 12 26.66 -42.24 -18.47
CA LEU A 12 26.14 -41.30 -19.45
C LEU A 12 24.80 -41.83 -19.98
N SER A 13 23.78 -40.97 -20.04
CA SER A 13 22.54 -41.26 -20.76
C SER A 13 21.88 -39.98 -21.29
N LEU A 14 22.21 -39.72 -22.56
CA LEU A 14 21.31 -39.24 -23.61
C LEU A 14 20.93 -37.75 -23.63
N ALA A 15 21.81 -36.97 -24.25
CA ALA A 15 21.42 -35.87 -25.11
C ALA A 15 20.45 -36.39 -26.19
N ALA A 16 19.15 -36.28 -25.95
CA ALA A 16 18.14 -36.46 -26.99
C ALA A 16 18.16 -35.23 -27.90
N CYS A 17 18.92 -35.32 -28.99
CA CYS A 17 18.78 -34.44 -30.15
C CYS A 17 17.40 -34.64 -30.77
N GLY A 18 16.40 -33.91 -30.28
CA GLY A 18 15.16 -33.68 -30.98
C GLY A 18 15.43 -32.77 -32.18
N ARG A 19 15.74 -33.35 -33.34
CA ARG A 19 15.71 -32.66 -34.63
C ARG A 19 14.28 -32.15 -34.86
N LYS A 20 14.07 -30.87 -34.60
CA LYS A 20 12.86 -30.17 -35.00
C LYS A 20 12.88 -30.06 -36.51
N ALA A 21 11.93 -30.71 -37.17
CA ALA A 21 11.70 -30.55 -38.61
C ALA A 21 11.43 -29.06 -38.88
N GLU A 22 12.31 -28.42 -39.65
CA GLU A 22 12.16 -27.06 -40.10
C GLU A 22 11.10 -27.06 -41.21
N GLY A 23 9.84 -26.85 -40.82
CA GLY A 23 8.81 -26.45 -41.76
C GLY A 23 9.12 -25.06 -42.31
N PRO A 24 8.56 -24.67 -43.47
CA PRO A 24 8.77 -23.36 -44.06
C PRO A 24 8.58 -22.25 -43.02
N PRO A 25 9.43 -21.21 -43.00
CA PRO A 25 9.33 -20.14 -42.01
C PRO A 25 7.91 -19.57 -42.04
N PRO A 26 7.26 -19.41 -40.88
CA PRO A 26 5.96 -18.76 -40.85
C PRO A 26 6.11 -17.36 -41.44
N PRO A 27 5.11 -16.87 -42.20
CA PRO A 27 5.13 -15.51 -42.69
C PRO A 27 5.35 -14.55 -41.51
N PRO A 28 6.10 -13.45 -41.70
CA PRO A 28 6.36 -12.49 -40.63
C PRO A 28 5.04 -12.05 -39.99
N PRO A 29 4.99 -11.94 -38.65
CA PRO A 29 3.78 -11.49 -37.99
C PRO A 29 3.39 -10.12 -38.55
N ILE A 30 2.25 -10.07 -39.23
CA ILE A 30 1.60 -8.81 -39.60
C ILE A 30 1.38 -8.07 -38.30
N GLY A 31 2.00 -6.88 -38.19
CA GLY A 31 2.13 -6.11 -36.97
C GLY A 31 0.88 -6.14 -36.11
N GLY A 32 0.97 -6.85 -34.99
CA GLY A 32 -0.05 -6.79 -33.95
C GLY A 32 -0.15 -5.36 -33.40
N PRO A 33 -1.29 -4.98 -32.84
CA PRO A 33 -1.43 -3.69 -32.18
C PRO A 33 -0.27 -3.50 -31.19
N PRO A 34 0.32 -2.29 -31.10
CA PRO A 34 1.38 -2.04 -30.15
C PRO A 34 0.93 -2.47 -28.76
N PRO A 35 1.80 -3.10 -27.95
CA PRO A 35 1.46 -3.52 -26.60
C PRO A 35 0.87 -2.34 -25.84
N ALA A 36 -0.31 -2.56 -25.25
CA ALA A 36 -0.99 -1.53 -24.49
C ALA A 36 -0.03 -0.97 -23.43
N PRO A 37 0.00 0.36 -23.23
CA PRO A 37 0.85 0.95 -22.21
C PRO A 37 0.54 0.32 -20.85
N PRO A 38 1.55 0.10 -20.00
CA PRO A 38 1.34 -0.45 -18.67
C PRO A 38 0.33 0.43 -17.92
N LYS A 39 -0.67 -0.21 -17.29
CA LYS A 39 -1.60 0.51 -16.41
C LYS A 39 -0.78 1.19 -15.30
N PRO A 40 -1.01 2.50 -15.03
CA PRO A 40 -0.43 3.15 -13.89
C PRO A 40 -0.77 2.37 -12.61
N LEU A 41 0.24 2.12 -11.77
CA LEU A 41 -0.02 1.60 -10.43
C LEU A 41 -0.90 2.60 -9.68
N PRO A 42 -1.82 2.15 -8.81
CA PRO A 42 -2.60 3.06 -7.98
C PRO A 42 -1.65 3.93 -7.16
N LEU A 43 -1.77 5.25 -7.31
CA LEU A 43 -1.08 6.18 -6.41
C LEU A 43 -1.61 5.94 -4.98
N PRO A 44 -0.76 6.04 -3.95
CA PRO A 44 -1.23 5.96 -2.58
C PRO A 44 -2.25 7.06 -2.31
N ALA A 45 -3.23 6.76 -1.45
CA ALA A 45 -4.23 7.74 -1.06
C ALA A 45 -3.56 8.95 -0.41
N SER A 46 -4.02 10.16 -0.73
CA SER A 46 -3.31 11.40 -0.38
C SER A 46 -3.32 11.73 1.11
N TYR A 47 -4.12 11.03 1.92
CA TYR A 47 -4.12 11.16 3.37
C TYR A 47 -2.97 10.38 4.04
N ILE A 48 -2.31 9.44 3.34
CA ILE A 48 -1.25 8.61 3.93
C ILE A 48 -0.02 9.49 4.18
N GLY A 49 0.48 9.48 5.41
CA GLY A 49 1.65 10.27 5.80
C GLY A 49 1.64 10.69 7.27
N ARG A 50 2.62 11.53 7.62
CA ARG A 50 2.72 12.17 8.94
C ARG A 50 2.13 13.58 8.85
N TRP A 51 1.19 13.88 9.73
CA TRP A 51 0.43 15.12 9.72
C TRP A 51 0.42 15.75 11.11
N ALA A 52 0.57 17.05 11.25
CA ALA A 52 0.57 17.70 12.56
C ALA A 52 -0.21 19.01 12.53
N ALA A 53 -0.77 19.42 13.67
CA ALA A 53 -1.52 20.67 13.77
C ALA A 53 -0.64 21.92 13.56
N SER A 54 0.68 21.80 13.76
CA SER A 54 1.67 22.82 13.47
C SER A 54 3.02 22.19 13.12
N ALA A 55 3.96 22.99 12.59
CA ALA A 55 5.29 22.52 12.20
C ALA A 55 6.09 21.99 13.40
N GLU A 56 5.95 22.62 14.57
CA GLU A 56 6.65 22.23 15.81
C GLU A 56 6.21 20.85 16.30
N LEU A 57 4.94 20.50 16.04
CA LEU A 57 4.37 19.21 16.42
C LEU A 57 4.75 18.08 15.47
N CYS A 58 5.42 18.35 14.35
CA CYS A 58 5.83 17.28 13.43
C CYS A 58 6.84 16.31 14.05
N ALA A 59 7.63 16.75 15.04
CA ALA A 59 8.59 15.87 15.72
C ALA A 59 7.93 14.94 16.74
N THR A 60 7.01 15.47 17.56
CA THR A 60 6.52 14.80 18.77
C THR A 60 5.00 14.63 18.84
N GLY A 61 4.25 15.44 18.09
CA GLY A 61 2.78 15.53 18.12
C GLY A 61 2.11 15.08 16.81
N ALA A 62 2.84 14.46 15.89
CA ALA A 62 2.33 14.09 14.58
C ALA A 62 1.34 12.92 14.68
N TRP A 63 0.29 13.01 13.89
CA TRP A 63 -0.62 11.93 13.58
C TRP A 63 -0.02 11.15 12.41
N VAL A 64 -0.03 9.83 12.53
CA VAL A 64 0.45 8.92 11.50
C VAL A 64 -0.77 8.27 10.87
N PHE A 65 -0.98 8.56 9.58
CA PHE A 65 -2.01 7.94 8.77
C PHE A 65 -1.36 6.89 7.86
N GLU A 66 -1.76 5.65 8.05
CA GLU A 66 -1.43 4.51 7.20
C GLU A 66 -2.66 4.13 6.36
N ALA A 67 -2.53 3.18 5.43
CA ALA A 67 -3.62 2.81 4.52
C ALA A 67 -4.88 2.29 5.24
N ASP A 68 -4.71 1.74 6.44
CA ASP A 68 -5.74 1.04 7.19
C ASP A 68 -5.88 1.50 8.64
N LYS A 69 -5.15 2.53 9.09
CA LYS A 69 -5.28 3.05 10.46
C LYS A 69 -4.76 4.48 10.59
N VAL A 70 -5.15 5.10 11.70
CA VAL A 70 -4.55 6.35 12.20
C VAL A 70 -4.07 6.15 13.63
N SER A 71 -2.90 6.71 13.94
CA SER A 71 -2.39 6.84 15.31
C SER A 71 -2.10 8.30 15.59
N THR A 72 -2.66 8.83 16.67
CA THR A 72 -2.38 10.20 17.13
C THR A 72 -1.27 10.18 18.18
N ALA A 73 -0.64 11.33 18.47
CA ALA A 73 0.35 11.42 19.54
C ALA A 73 -0.23 11.27 20.96
N GLY A 74 -1.57 11.28 21.10
CA GLY A 74 -2.25 10.93 22.34
C GLY A 74 -2.55 9.43 22.42
N GLU A 75 -3.66 9.06 23.05
CA GLU A 75 -4.05 7.66 23.24
C GLU A 75 -4.99 7.12 22.15
N VAL A 76 -5.41 7.98 21.21
CA VAL A 76 -6.39 7.59 20.20
C VAL A 76 -5.71 6.93 19.02
N GLY A 77 -6.04 5.66 18.79
CA GLY A 77 -5.77 4.93 17.56
C GLY A 77 -7.08 4.39 16.95
N CYS A 78 -7.23 4.50 15.63
CA CYS A 78 -8.38 3.93 14.93
C CYS A 78 -7.92 2.98 13.81
N GLN A 79 -8.50 1.79 13.76
CA GLN A 79 -8.37 0.86 12.65
C GLN A 79 -9.49 1.12 11.63
N PHE A 80 -9.14 1.36 10.38
CA PHE A 80 -10.09 1.63 9.30
C PHE A 80 -10.75 0.31 8.85
N GLY A 81 -12.07 0.29 8.85
CA GLY A 81 -12.86 -0.77 8.23
C GLY A 81 -13.15 -0.50 6.75
N SER A 82 -13.39 0.77 6.39
CA SER A 82 -13.51 1.19 5.00
C SER A 82 -13.09 2.64 4.78
N VAL A 83 -12.56 2.91 3.59
CA VAL A 83 -12.15 4.23 3.13
C VAL A 83 -12.82 4.50 1.79
N SER A 84 -13.72 5.48 1.77
CA SER A 84 -14.48 5.86 0.58
C SER A 84 -14.03 7.23 0.07
N PRO A 85 -13.50 7.35 -1.16
CA PRO A 85 -13.13 8.64 -1.71
C PRO A 85 -14.37 9.53 -1.93
N THR A 86 -14.19 10.83 -1.76
CA THR A 86 -15.17 11.88 -2.04
C THR A 86 -14.55 12.95 -2.95
N PRO A 87 -15.34 13.89 -3.50
CA PRO A 87 -14.78 14.97 -4.33
C PRO A 87 -13.73 15.84 -3.62
N THR A 88 -13.76 15.90 -2.29
CA THR A 88 -12.88 16.76 -1.47
C THR A 88 -11.91 15.97 -0.58
N GLY A 89 -11.97 14.64 -0.57
CA GLY A 89 -11.11 13.81 0.27
C GLY A 89 -11.69 12.42 0.49
N TYR A 90 -11.96 12.05 1.75
CA TYR A 90 -12.32 10.70 2.15
C TYR A 90 -13.35 10.66 3.28
N VAL A 91 -14.20 9.64 3.28
CA VAL A 91 -15.02 9.22 4.43
C VAL A 91 -14.46 7.90 4.94
N ILE A 92 -14.19 7.82 6.23
CA ILE A 92 -13.59 6.65 6.86
C ILE A 92 -14.54 6.12 7.93
N ASN A 93 -14.86 4.83 7.82
CA ASN A 93 -15.47 4.07 8.90
C ASN A 93 -14.37 3.30 9.61
N ALA A 94 -14.28 3.43 10.93
CA ALA A 94 -13.19 2.88 11.72
C ALA A 94 -13.66 2.34 13.07
N SER A 95 -12.88 1.45 13.65
CA SER A 95 -12.96 1.06 15.05
C SER A 95 -11.89 1.85 15.82
N CYS A 96 -12.31 2.76 16.68
CA CYS A 96 -11.42 3.64 17.44
C CYS A 96 -11.30 3.18 18.89
N THR A 97 -10.06 3.19 19.41
CA THR A 97 -9.76 2.94 20.81
C THR A 97 -9.20 4.23 21.40
N ALA A 98 -10.01 4.87 22.25
CA ALA A 98 -9.52 5.89 23.20
C ALA A 98 -9.51 5.31 24.62
N GLN A 99 -10.54 4.50 24.94
CA GLN A 99 -10.69 3.69 26.14
C GLN A 99 -11.42 2.41 25.75
N ALA A 100 -11.18 1.29 26.44
CA ALA A 100 -11.83 0.01 26.13
C ALA A 100 -13.31 0.00 26.54
N PRO A 101 -14.20 -0.64 25.76
CA PRO A 101 -13.96 -1.36 24.50
C PRO A 101 -13.89 -0.43 23.26
N PRO A 102 -13.28 -0.86 22.14
CA PRO A 102 -13.25 -0.09 20.90
C PRO A 102 -14.66 0.25 20.39
N GLN A 103 -14.81 1.45 19.82
CA GLN A 103 -16.09 1.94 19.31
C GLN A 103 -16.03 2.17 17.81
N ALA A 104 -17.08 1.74 17.10
CA ALA A 104 -17.27 2.10 15.70
C ALA A 104 -17.53 3.61 15.58
N LYS A 105 -16.78 4.27 14.70
CA LYS A 105 -16.86 5.70 14.44
C LYS A 105 -16.72 5.96 12.95
N THR A 106 -17.32 7.05 12.50
CA THR A 106 -17.12 7.60 11.15
C THR A 106 -16.51 8.98 11.27
N PHE A 107 -15.53 9.27 10.44
CA PHE A 107 -14.94 10.60 10.32
C PHE A 107 -14.61 10.91 8.87
N THR A 108 -14.45 12.20 8.57
CA THR A 108 -14.12 12.69 7.24
C THR A 108 -12.72 13.29 7.23
N LEU A 109 -12.03 13.09 6.11
CA LEU A 109 -10.78 13.73 5.79
C LEU A 109 -11.05 14.66 4.61
N THR A 110 -10.92 15.97 4.82
CA THR A 110 -11.05 16.96 3.76
C THR A 110 -9.66 17.45 3.37
N MET A 111 -9.25 17.17 2.13
CA MET A 111 -7.96 17.59 1.61
C MET A 111 -8.04 19.05 1.18
N LEU A 112 -7.22 19.89 1.80
CA LEU A 112 -7.12 21.31 1.48
C LEU A 112 -5.97 21.51 0.50
N ARG A 113 -6.25 22.22 -0.59
CA ARG A 113 -5.22 22.58 -1.57
C ARG A 113 -4.35 23.70 -0.99
N GLY A 114 -3.04 23.48 -0.95
CA GLY A 114 -2.08 24.45 -0.42
C GLY A 114 -0.66 23.91 -0.50
N THR A 115 0.32 24.76 -0.19
CA THR A 115 1.74 24.42 -0.08
C THR A 115 2.26 24.96 1.25
N PRO A 116 2.46 24.12 2.28
CA PRO A 116 2.32 22.66 2.28
C PRO A 116 0.85 22.19 2.21
N PRO A 117 0.59 20.93 1.75
CA PRO A 117 -0.74 20.33 1.81
C PRO A 117 -1.29 20.33 3.23
N ALA A 118 -2.60 20.52 3.35
CA ALA A 118 -3.31 20.43 4.62
C ALA A 118 -4.52 19.50 4.52
N MET A 119 -4.95 18.98 5.66
CA MET A 119 -6.06 18.05 5.78
C MET A 119 -6.87 18.41 7.02
N THR A 120 -8.19 18.55 6.88
CA THR A 120 -9.09 18.69 8.03
C THR A 120 -9.72 17.34 8.36
N VAL A 121 -9.57 16.90 9.60
CA VAL A 121 -10.21 15.72 10.17
C VAL A 121 -11.45 16.17 10.94
N ALA A 122 -12.62 15.61 10.64
CA ALA A 122 -13.87 15.95 11.35
C ALA A 122 -14.70 14.71 11.72
N GLY A 123 -15.30 14.73 12.91
CA GLY A 123 -16.06 13.61 13.46
C GLY A 123 -15.19 12.64 14.24
N GLY A 124 -15.56 11.36 14.25
CA GLY A 124 -14.75 10.33 14.92
C GLY A 124 -14.75 10.47 16.45
N PRO A 125 -13.63 10.15 17.13
CA PRO A 125 -13.45 10.37 18.56
C PRO A 125 -13.09 11.83 18.92
N TRP A 126 -12.94 12.73 17.95
CA TRP A 126 -12.54 14.12 18.17
C TRP A 126 -13.78 15.03 18.28
N SER A 127 -13.78 15.90 19.29
CA SER A 127 -14.93 16.76 19.61
C SER A 127 -15.14 17.93 18.63
N ALA A 128 -14.10 18.31 17.89
CA ALA A 128 -14.13 19.38 16.92
C ALA A 128 -13.23 19.04 15.71
N PRO A 129 -13.47 19.66 14.54
CA PRO A 129 -12.58 19.51 13.40
C PRO A 129 -11.14 19.95 13.72
N VAL A 130 -10.16 19.17 13.26
CA VAL A 130 -8.73 19.45 13.43
C VAL A 130 -8.08 19.60 12.06
N THR A 131 -7.45 20.74 11.81
CA THR A 131 -6.64 20.94 10.60
C THR A 131 -5.21 20.52 10.88
N LEU A 132 -4.66 19.69 9.99
CA LEU A 132 -3.31 19.15 10.06
C LEU A 132 -2.56 19.53 8.78
N HIS A 133 -1.26 19.76 8.91
CA HIS A 133 -0.34 20.03 7.82
C HIS A 133 0.57 18.83 7.61
N LEU A 134 0.89 18.54 6.36
CA LEU A 134 1.82 17.46 6.04
C LEU A 134 3.20 17.80 6.62
N CYS A 135 3.76 16.88 7.40
CA CYS A 135 5.11 17.03 7.93
C CYS A 135 6.15 16.77 6.83
N ALA A 136 7.19 17.60 6.79
CA ALA A 136 8.37 17.30 6.00
C ALA A 136 9.03 16.03 6.57
N GLY A 137 9.44 15.13 5.66
CA GLY A 137 10.20 13.92 5.99
C GLY A 137 11.68 14.21 6.22
#